data_AF-A0A9P9LPN9-F1
#
_entry.id   AF-A0A9P9LPN9-F1
#
_cell.length_a   1.000
_cell.length_b   1.000
_cell.length_c   1.000
_cell.angle_alpha   90.00
_cell.angle_beta   90.00
_cell.angle_gamma   90.00
#
_symmetry.space_group_name_H-M   'P 1'
#
loop_
_entity.id
_entity.type
_entity.pdbx_description
1 polymer ?
#
loop_
_entity_poly.entity_id
_entity_poly.type
_entity_poly.pdbx_seq_one_letter_code
_entity_poly.pdbx_strand_id
1 'polypeptide(L)'
;MYFPIYVLTLTFLAISHAQETSLQDGCPKGSLECMDVINSSQCIEQIVIEKRGTLSKKALEACVVYEGMSSEVAGSVKFCKCPGCHSEAINKVIEEMFPPPCA
;
A
#
# COMPACT_ATOMS: atom_id res chain seq x y z
N MET A 1 37.80 -57.59 -6.99
CA MET A 1 37.66 -56.49 -6.02
C MET A 1 36.25 -55.95 -6.14
N TYR A 2 35.43 -56.13 -5.09
CA TYR A 2 34.08 -55.59 -4.95
C TYR A 2 34.17 -54.26 -4.18
N PHE A 3 33.50 -53.19 -4.62
CA PHE A 3 32.32 -52.61 -3.95
C PHE A 3 31.83 -51.33 -4.68
N PRO A 4 30.53 -50.98 -4.58
CA PRO A 4 29.80 -50.19 -5.57
C PRO A 4 29.18 -48.89 -5.00
N ILE A 5 28.48 -48.13 -5.89
CA ILE A 5 27.44 -47.12 -5.62
C ILE A 5 27.91 -45.85 -4.89
N TYR A 6 27.59 -44.66 -5.44
CA TYR A 6 26.79 -43.64 -4.76
C TYR A 6 26.37 -42.56 -5.75
N VAL A 7 25.16 -42.73 -6.28
CA VAL A 7 24.36 -41.68 -6.90
C VAL A 7 24.05 -40.66 -5.80
N LEU A 8 24.63 -39.47 -5.89
CA LEU A 8 24.31 -38.36 -4.98
C LEU A 8 23.45 -37.35 -5.74
N THR A 9 22.16 -37.65 -5.82
CA THR A 9 21.11 -36.73 -6.22
C THR A 9 20.97 -35.63 -5.17
N LEU A 10 21.55 -34.46 -5.44
CA LEU A 10 21.31 -33.22 -4.71
C LEU A 10 20.12 -32.49 -5.33
N THR A 11 18.92 -32.81 -4.87
CA THR A 11 17.71 -32.01 -5.12
C THR A 11 17.20 -31.50 -3.78
N PHE A 12 17.68 -30.33 -3.37
CA PHE A 12 16.99 -29.48 -2.41
C PHE A 12 16.64 -28.18 -3.13
N LEU A 13 15.57 -28.21 -3.94
CA LEU A 13 14.82 -26.99 -4.21
C LEU A 13 14.05 -26.67 -2.92
N ALA A 14 14.58 -25.75 -2.13
CA ALA A 14 13.80 -25.10 -1.10
C ALA A 14 12.71 -24.28 -1.81
N ILE A 15 11.51 -24.84 -1.93
CA ILE A 15 10.32 -24.11 -2.34
C ILE A 15 10.00 -23.17 -1.18
N SER A 16 10.53 -21.95 -1.24
CA SER A 16 10.04 -20.83 -0.43
C SER A 16 8.56 -20.63 -0.76
N HIS A 17 7.69 -21.23 0.05
CA HIS A 17 6.27 -20.86 0.07
C HIS A 17 6.19 -19.45 0.65
N ALA A 18 6.20 -18.44 -0.22
CA ALA A 18 5.65 -17.15 0.14
C ALA A 18 4.18 -17.39 0.46
N GLN A 19 3.82 -17.41 1.74
CA GLN A 19 2.43 -17.36 2.16
C GLN A 19 1.88 -16.01 1.72
N GLU A 20 1.26 -15.99 0.54
CA GLU A 20 0.35 -14.94 0.12
C GLU A 20 -0.85 -15.01 1.06
N THR A 21 -0.69 -14.39 2.23
CA THR A 21 -1.81 -14.09 3.10
C THR A 21 -2.66 -13.15 2.27
N SER A 22 -3.81 -13.62 1.78
CA SER A 22 -4.78 -12.78 1.12
C SER A 22 -5.37 -11.84 2.16
N LEU A 23 -4.59 -10.81 2.53
CA LEU A 23 -5.13 -9.55 3.00
C LEU A 23 -6.12 -9.15 1.92
N GLN A 24 -7.41 -9.30 2.21
CA GLN A 24 -8.43 -8.68 1.39
C GLN A 24 -8.08 -7.20 1.35
N ASP A 25 -7.54 -6.78 0.22
CA ASP A 25 -7.18 -5.41 -0.02
C ASP A 25 -8.48 -4.61 -0.01
N GLY A 26 -8.73 -3.89 1.10
CA GLY A 26 -9.94 -3.10 1.30
C GLY A 26 -10.04 -1.92 0.33
N CYS A 27 -8.97 -1.67 -0.44
CA CYS A 27 -8.88 -0.57 -1.37
C CYS A 27 -9.88 -0.71 -2.54
N PRO A 28 -10.72 0.30 -2.80
CA PRO A 28 -11.61 0.34 -3.96
C PRO A 28 -10.87 0.56 -5.29
N LYS A 29 -10.12 -0.44 -5.78
CA LYS A 29 -9.23 -0.35 -6.96
C LYS A 29 -9.91 0.02 -8.29
N GLY A 30 -11.24 0.05 -8.34
CA GLY A 30 -11.99 0.47 -9.52
C GLY A 30 -12.19 1.98 -9.64
N SER A 31 -11.82 2.77 -8.62
CA SER A 31 -12.01 4.23 -8.64
C SER A 31 -10.73 4.97 -8.99
N LEU A 32 -10.86 6.07 -9.74
CA LEU A 32 -9.73 6.92 -10.11
C LEU A 32 -9.16 7.63 -8.89
N GLU A 33 -10.01 7.97 -7.91
CA GLU A 33 -9.59 8.51 -6.63
C GLU A 33 -8.61 7.60 -5.90
N CYS A 34 -8.89 6.29 -5.87
CA CYS A 34 -8.04 5.34 -5.15
C CYS A 34 -6.79 5.00 -5.94
N MET A 35 -6.81 5.10 -7.27
CA MET A 35 -5.57 5.00 -8.05
C MET A 35 -4.59 6.11 -7.67
N ASP A 36 -5.06 7.34 -7.48
CA ASP A 36 -4.20 8.44 -7.06
C ASP A 36 -3.64 8.22 -5.64
N VAL A 37 -4.46 7.69 -4.73
CA VAL A 37 -4.02 7.33 -3.36
C VAL A 37 -2.96 6.23 -3.40
N ILE A 38 -3.18 5.14 -4.15
CA ILE A 38 -2.22 4.04 -4.31
C ILE A 38 -0.90 4.54 -4.92
N ASN A 39 -0.98 5.35 -5.99
CA ASN A 39 0.20 5.88 -6.69
C ASN A 39 1.01 6.85 -5.82
N SER A 40 0.42 7.34 -4.72
CA SER A 40 1.03 8.28 -3.79
C SER A 40 1.61 7.61 -2.53
N SER A 41 1.65 6.27 -2.49
CA SER A 41 2.06 5.49 -1.30
C SER A 41 3.41 5.93 -0.71
N GLN A 42 4.40 6.22 -1.56
CA GLN A 42 5.72 6.65 -1.07
C GLN A 42 5.68 8.00 -0.35
N CYS A 43 4.92 8.97 -0.86
CA CYS A 43 4.76 10.28 -0.21
C CYS A 43 4.05 10.14 1.14
N ILE A 44 2.99 9.32 1.17
CA ILE A 44 2.20 9.08 2.39
C ILE A 44 3.06 8.37 3.44
N GLU A 45 3.82 7.35 3.06
CA GLU A 45 4.73 6.64 3.96
C GLU A 45 5.80 7.57 4.54
N GLN A 46 6.38 8.44 3.73
CA GLN A 46 7.37 9.42 4.20
C GLN A 46 6.81 10.33 5.29
N ILE A 47 5.56 10.78 5.15
CA ILE A 47 4.92 11.67 6.14
C ILE A 47 4.47 10.87 7.37
N VAL A 48 3.84 9.71 7.17
CA VAL A 48 3.16 8.97 8.24
C VAL A 48 4.11 8.06 9.01
N ILE A 49 4.99 7.33 8.33
CA ILE A 49 5.88 6.33 8.94
C ILE A 49 7.25 6.93 9.19
N GLU A 50 7.88 7.50 8.17
CA GLU A 50 9.24 8.06 8.30
C GLU A 50 9.26 9.42 9.00
N LYS A 51 8.08 10.02 9.26
CA LYS A 51 7.91 11.32 9.91
C LYS A 51 8.73 12.44 9.25
N ARG A 52 8.87 12.39 7.92
CA ARG A 52 9.48 13.46 7.13
C ARG A 52 8.52 14.62 7.03
N GLY A 53 8.74 15.63 7.87
CA GLY A 53 7.91 16.83 7.93
C GLY A 53 6.76 16.73 8.94
N THR A 54 5.84 17.69 8.88
CA THR A 54 4.71 17.77 9.81
C THR A 54 3.52 16.98 9.28
N LEU A 55 3.09 15.97 10.04
CA LEU A 55 1.86 15.24 9.78
C LEU A 55 0.65 16.18 9.90
N SER A 56 0.00 16.46 8.78
CA SER A 56 -1.18 17.32 8.68
C SER A 56 -2.06 16.91 7.50
N LYS A 57 -3.34 17.26 7.54
CA LYS A 57 -4.28 17.00 6.43
C LYS A 57 -3.75 17.56 5.10
N LYS A 58 -3.30 18.81 5.11
CA LYS A 58 -2.74 19.48 3.93
C LYS A 58 -1.52 18.75 3.35
N ALA A 59 -0.63 18.24 4.22
CA ALA A 59 0.56 17.53 3.76
C ALA A 59 0.19 16.19 3.10
N LEU A 60 -0.79 15.46 3.67
CA LEU A 60 -1.31 14.23 3.07
C LEU A 60 -2.06 14.52 1.75
N GLU A 61 -2.93 15.52 1.72
CA GLU A 61 -3.65 15.93 0.50
C GLU A 61 -2.69 16.28 -0.64
N ALA A 62 -1.57 16.95 -0.33
CA ALA A 62 -0.56 17.27 -1.32
C ALA A 62 0.12 16.03 -1.93
N CYS A 63 0.11 14.87 -1.25
CA CYS A 63 0.61 13.64 -1.85
C CYS A 63 -0.27 13.16 -3.02
N VAL A 64 -1.58 13.37 -2.94
CA VAL A 64 -2.57 12.80 -3.88
C VAL A 64 -3.13 13.83 -4.86
N VAL A 65 -2.61 15.06 -4.82
CA VAL A 65 -2.94 16.15 -5.73
C VAL A 65 -1.68 16.58 -6.45
N TYR A 66 -1.50 16.07 -7.67
CA TYR A 66 -0.33 16.30 -8.52
C TYR A 66 -0.74 16.40 -9.99
N GLU A 67 0.13 16.98 -10.81
CA GLU A 67 -0.10 17.09 -12.26
C GLU A 67 -0.17 15.70 -12.91
N GLY A 68 -1.24 15.45 -13.68
CA GLY A 68 -1.47 14.14 -14.30
C GLY A 68 -2.12 13.10 -13.39
N MET A 69 -2.70 13.52 -12.26
CA MET A 69 -3.54 12.65 -11.44
C MET A 69 -4.80 12.16 -12.19
N SER A 70 -5.29 11.00 -11.82
CA SER A 70 -6.39 10.28 -12.48
C SER A 70 -7.75 10.90 -12.19
N SER A 71 -7.96 11.40 -10.97
CA SER A 71 -9.22 12.00 -10.52
C SER A 71 -9.04 13.47 -10.19
N GLU A 72 -9.99 14.31 -10.60
CA GLU A 72 -9.99 15.77 -10.38
C GLU A 72 -10.55 16.20 -9.01
N VAL A 73 -11.02 15.27 -8.17
CA VAL A 73 -11.58 15.62 -6.86
C VAL A 73 -10.51 16.05 -5.85
N ALA A 74 -10.92 16.76 -4.81
CA ALA A 74 -10.02 17.19 -3.73
C ALA A 74 -9.36 15.99 -3.03
N GLY A 75 -8.12 16.16 -2.58
CA GLY A 75 -7.36 15.09 -1.89
C GLY A 75 -8.06 14.53 -0.66
N SER A 76 -8.78 15.37 0.09
CA SER A 76 -9.61 14.96 1.23
C SER A 76 -10.69 13.96 0.83
N VAL A 77 -11.34 14.19 -0.31
CA VAL A 77 -12.36 13.31 -0.88
C VAL A 77 -11.73 12.00 -1.34
N LYS A 78 -10.54 12.05 -1.95
CA LYS A 78 -9.80 10.84 -2.35
C LYS A 78 -9.53 9.95 -1.14
N PHE A 79 -8.93 10.50 -0.08
CA PHE A 79 -8.64 9.74 1.13
C PHE A 79 -9.89 9.16 1.80
N CYS A 80 -10.94 9.97 1.94
CA CYS A 80 -12.18 9.52 2.55
C CYS A 80 -12.85 8.37 1.78
N LYS A 81 -12.73 8.36 0.44
CA LYS A 81 -13.29 7.32 -0.43
C LYS A 81 -12.44 6.05 -0.53
N CYS A 82 -11.19 6.08 -0.04
CA CYS A 82 -10.19 5.05 -0.30
C CYS A 82 -9.65 4.41 0.98
N PRO A 83 -10.54 3.84 1.84
CA PRO A 83 -10.10 3.08 3.00
C PRO A 83 -9.33 1.84 2.53
N GLY A 84 -8.39 1.37 3.34
CA GLY A 84 -7.73 0.09 3.09
C GLY A 84 -6.61 0.10 2.04
N CYS A 85 -6.30 1.24 1.39
CA CYS A 85 -5.31 1.31 0.31
C CYS A 85 -3.84 1.26 0.74
N HIS A 86 -3.56 1.34 2.03
CA HIS A 86 -2.21 1.27 2.57
C HIS A 86 -2.10 0.26 3.73
N SER A 87 -0.96 0.24 4.43
CA SER A 87 -0.80 -0.53 5.66
C SER A 87 -1.78 -0.07 6.74
N GLU A 88 -2.07 -0.94 7.70
CA GLU A 88 -2.98 -0.65 8.83
C GLU A 88 -2.60 0.66 9.55
N ALA A 89 -1.31 0.89 9.79
CA ALA A 89 -0.84 2.10 10.45
C ALA A 89 -1.13 3.38 9.64
N ILE A 90 -1.02 3.32 8.31
CA ILE A 90 -1.30 4.45 7.43
C ILE A 90 -2.82 4.67 7.32
N ASN A 91 -3.59 3.60 7.09
CA ASN A 91 -5.05 3.69 6.99
C ASN A 91 -5.67 4.27 8.26
N LYS A 92 -5.19 3.87 9.44
CA LYS A 92 -5.65 4.45 10.72
C LYS A 92 -5.48 5.96 10.76
N VAL A 93 -4.32 6.47 10.35
CA VAL A 93 -4.07 7.92 10.30
C VAL A 93 -4.97 8.60 9.26
N ILE A 94 -5.15 7.99 8.10
CA ILE A 94 -6.04 8.50 7.05
C ILE A 94 -7.48 8.56 7.55
N GLU A 95 -7.99 7.52 8.20
CA GLU A 95 -9.35 7.45 8.75
C GLU A 95 -9.57 8.49 9.86
N GLU A 96 -8.59 8.69 10.74
CA GLU A 96 -8.65 9.72 11.78
C GLU A 96 -8.65 11.14 11.19
N MET A 97 -7.92 11.36 10.10
CA MET A 97 -7.77 12.68 9.47
C MET A 97 -8.86 12.99 8.45
N PHE A 98 -9.43 11.99 7.79
CA PHE A 98 -10.41 12.14 6.72
C PHE A 98 -11.64 11.25 6.97
N PRO A 99 -12.35 11.43 8.09
CA PRO A 99 -13.50 10.61 8.41
C PRO A 99 -14.67 10.90 7.44
N PRO A 100 -15.55 9.92 7.19
CA PRO A 100 -16.80 10.15 6.46
C PRO A 100 -17.73 11.13 7.21
N PRO A 101 -18.67 11.79 6.51
CA PRO A 101 -18.95 11.66 5.07
C PRO A 101 -17.94 12.41 4.20
N CYS A 102 -17.68 11.89 3.00
CA CYS A 102 -16.82 12.54 2.02
C CYS A 102 -17.60 13.68 1.34
N ALA A 103 -17.20 14.93 1.60
CA ALA A 103 -17.87 16.14 1.13
C ALA A 103 -16.97 16.97 0.22
#